data_AF-A0A956CSL4-F1
#
_entry.id   AF-A0A956CSL4-F1
#
_cell.length_a   1.000
_cell.length_b   1.000
_cell.length_c   1.000
_cell.angle_alpha   90.00
_cell.angle_beta   90.00
_cell.angle_gamma   90.00
#
_symmetry.space_group_name_H-M   'P 1'
#
loop_
_entity.id
_entity.type
_entity.pdbx_description
1 polymer ?
#
loop_
_entity_poly.entity_id
_entity_poly.type
_entity_poly.pdbx_seq_one_letter_code
_entity_poly.pdbx_strand_id
1 'polypeptide(L)'
;MGRLLIVEDEAVLRTSLARGIARLAGVEVADAGSVDEALVKIDARAPDLIISDIDMPERTGIELLGEVAKRGLKIPVIFVTAYLKAYGAQIPRHANIEVMEKPVALEDIRRMVLAKLKQSEVARDTNPFTAVDFLQLAGMGRRSVLIESTWPNGAKGTITVQGGQVWDARVGRFAGEEAFTKIAWAQGCRVRCMSLTEPPGTRTLHDSVEGLLMRSAQAMDENARDGIGSADDFLEEAVRLSSRPPPAQNTVDEASRLEEPRPVVDEAFERHLDAGVAALLSKDYAAAWAEFVAADAVTPGNATVAANLARLRELGFGPEGGD
;
A
#
# COMPACT_ATOMS: atom_id res chain seq x y z
N MET A 1 7.31 2.05 -2.46
CA MET A 1 7.98 1.87 -1.15
C MET A 1 7.70 3.13 -0.34
N GLY A 2 6.98 3.03 0.77
CA GLY A 2 6.66 4.17 1.63
C GLY A 2 7.79 4.43 2.63
N ARG A 3 8.16 5.70 2.83
CA ARG A 3 9.22 6.11 3.75
C ARG A 3 8.63 6.60 5.06
N LEU A 4 9.05 6.02 6.16
CA LEU A 4 8.65 6.41 7.50
C LEU A 4 9.86 7.00 8.23
N LEU A 5 9.67 8.14 8.89
CA LEU A 5 10.62 8.67 9.88
C LEU A 5 10.04 8.51 11.28
N ILE A 6 10.81 7.90 12.19
CA ILE A 6 10.47 7.77 13.61
C ILE A 6 11.30 8.78 14.40
N VAL A 7 10.69 9.55 15.28
CA VAL A 7 11.36 10.53 16.15
C VAL A 7 11.01 10.23 17.61
N GLU A 8 11.99 9.79 18.36
CA GLU A 8 11.81 9.28 19.74
C GLU A 8 13.15 9.42 20.46
N ASP A 9 13.20 10.12 21.59
CA ASP A 9 14.46 10.40 22.29
C ASP A 9 14.99 9.16 23.02
N GLU A 10 14.10 8.30 23.53
CA GLU A 10 14.51 7.08 24.22
C GLU A 10 15.01 6.01 23.22
N ALA A 11 16.32 5.76 23.23
CA ALA A 11 16.97 4.86 22.26
C ALA A 11 16.40 3.43 22.23
N VAL A 12 15.97 2.90 23.38
CA VAL A 12 15.38 1.55 23.49
C VAL A 12 14.01 1.49 22.81
N LEU A 13 13.15 2.48 23.06
CA LEU A 13 11.84 2.61 22.43
C LEU A 13 11.98 2.85 20.93
N ARG A 14 12.86 3.79 20.53
CA ARG A 14 13.15 4.09 19.12
C ARG A 14 13.58 2.85 18.34
N THR A 15 14.53 2.09 18.89
CA THR A 15 15.05 0.87 18.24
C THR A 15 13.98 -0.21 18.15
N SER A 16 13.20 -0.40 19.20
CA SER A 16 12.12 -1.41 19.25
C SER A 16 11.03 -1.09 18.24
N LEU A 17 10.61 0.18 18.16
CA LEU A 17 9.60 0.66 17.22
C LEU A 17 10.10 0.54 15.78
N ALA A 18 11.33 0.97 15.51
CA ALA A 18 11.94 0.87 14.18
C ALA A 18 12.01 -0.58 13.70
N ARG A 19 12.48 -1.52 14.56
CA ARG A 19 12.51 -2.96 14.22
C ARG A 19 11.13 -3.56 14.02
N GLY A 20 10.17 -3.18 14.86
CA GLY A 20 8.80 -3.64 14.76
C GLY A 20 8.13 -3.24 13.44
N ILE A 21 8.37 -1.99 13.01
CA ILE A 21 7.80 -1.45 11.78
C ILE A 21 8.56 -1.90 10.53
N ALA A 22 9.89 -2.07 10.60
CA ALA A 22 10.70 -2.54 9.48
C ALA A 22 10.30 -3.94 8.96
N ARG A 23 9.54 -4.72 9.74
CA ARG A 23 8.93 -5.99 9.31
C ARG A 23 7.77 -5.82 8.33
N LEU A 24 7.25 -4.61 8.14
CA LEU A 24 6.22 -4.32 7.14
C LEU A 24 6.83 -4.30 5.74
N ALA A 25 6.29 -5.12 4.84
CA ALA A 25 6.71 -5.12 3.45
C ALA A 25 6.45 -3.75 2.80
N GLY A 26 7.44 -3.26 2.05
CA GLY A 26 7.31 -2.02 1.28
C GLY A 26 7.44 -0.73 2.09
N VAL A 27 7.88 -0.79 3.35
CA VAL A 27 8.15 0.39 4.20
C VAL A 27 9.66 0.50 4.47
N GLU A 28 10.23 1.65 4.12
CA GLU A 28 11.60 2.03 4.46
C GLU A 28 11.56 2.88 5.73
N VAL A 29 12.26 2.46 6.79
CA VAL A 29 12.25 3.14 8.09
C VAL A 29 13.57 3.87 8.32
N ALA A 30 13.48 5.15 8.63
CA ALA A 30 14.54 5.94 9.24
C ALA A 30 14.12 6.33 10.66
N ASP A 31 15.06 6.46 11.58
CA ASP A 31 14.81 6.88 12.96
C ASP A 31 15.65 8.12 13.31
N ALA A 32 15.25 8.91 14.31
CA ALA A 32 15.97 10.07 14.83
C ALA A 32 15.75 10.18 16.34
N GLY A 33 16.80 10.53 17.08
CA GLY A 33 16.76 10.71 18.53
C GLY A 33 16.37 12.12 18.98
N SER A 34 16.25 13.08 18.06
CA SER A 34 15.85 14.46 18.36
C SER A 34 15.14 15.11 17.18
N VAL A 35 14.46 16.23 17.45
CA VAL A 35 13.83 17.06 16.41
C VAL A 35 14.88 17.56 15.41
N ASP A 36 16.06 17.96 15.86
CA ASP A 36 17.11 18.47 14.97
C ASP A 36 17.66 17.39 14.04
N GLU A 37 17.90 16.18 14.56
CA GLU A 37 18.29 15.04 13.73
C GLU A 37 17.18 14.69 12.72
N ALA A 38 15.91 14.75 13.14
CA ALA A 38 14.78 14.52 12.26
C ALA A 38 14.73 15.54 11.12
N LEU A 39 14.95 16.83 11.39
CA LEU A 39 14.97 17.88 10.38
C LEU A 39 16.09 17.69 9.36
N VAL A 40 17.30 17.33 9.80
CA VAL A 40 18.41 17.00 8.90
C VAL A 40 18.04 15.85 7.96
N LYS A 41 17.37 14.81 8.47
CA LYS A 41 16.92 13.66 7.66
C LYS A 41 15.79 14.03 6.71
N ILE A 42 14.84 14.87 7.14
CA ILE A 42 13.76 15.40 6.30
C ILE A 42 14.33 16.20 5.13
N ASP A 43 15.31 17.07 5.40
CA ASP A 43 15.94 17.93 4.39
C ASP A 43 16.78 17.09 3.39
N ALA A 44 17.43 16.02 3.86
CA ALA A 44 18.15 15.09 2.99
C ALA A 44 17.22 14.24 2.11
N ARG A 45 16.14 13.71 2.70
CA ARG A 45 15.15 12.89 1.99
C ARG A 45 13.80 12.92 2.71
N ALA A 46 12.87 13.73 2.20
CA ALA A 46 11.56 13.90 2.81
C ALA A 46 10.81 12.56 2.97
N PRO A 47 10.34 12.23 4.19
CA PRO A 47 9.57 11.03 4.44
C PRO A 47 8.12 11.18 3.95
N ASP A 48 7.40 10.06 3.95
CA ASP A 48 6.01 9.97 3.51
C ASP A 48 5.05 9.94 4.71
N LEU A 49 5.58 9.61 5.88
CA LEU A 49 4.92 9.61 7.18
C LEU A 49 5.96 9.89 8.27
N ILE A 50 5.57 10.62 9.31
CA ILE A 50 6.36 10.79 10.54
C ILE A 50 5.61 10.16 11.70
N ILE A 51 6.32 9.39 12.53
CA ILE A 51 5.88 9.04 13.88
C ILE A 51 6.78 9.82 14.84
N SER A 52 6.22 10.54 15.80
CA SER A 52 6.99 11.35 16.75
C SER A 52 6.44 11.22 18.16
N ASP A 53 7.31 11.16 19.18
CA ASP A 53 6.88 11.60 20.51
C ASP A 53 6.67 13.13 20.49
N ILE A 54 5.86 13.63 21.42
CA ILE A 54 5.64 15.05 21.66
C ILE A 54 6.65 15.55 22.70
N ASP A 55 6.83 14.82 23.79
CA ASP A 55 7.62 15.26 24.93
C ASP A 55 9.05 14.73 24.74
N MET A 56 9.90 15.55 24.15
CA MET A 56 11.31 15.24 23.91
C MET A 56 12.19 16.36 24.47
N PRO A 57 13.45 16.05 24.86
CA PRO A 57 14.41 17.05 25.30
C PRO A 57 14.62 18.13 24.24
N GLU A 58 14.86 19.37 24.69
CA GLU A 58 15.19 20.56 23.89
C GLU A 58 14.03 21.10 23.04
N ARG A 59 13.41 20.24 22.23
CA ARG A 59 12.36 20.61 21.27
C ARG A 59 11.28 19.54 21.23
N THR A 60 10.04 20.00 21.18
CA THR A 60 8.84 19.15 21.17
C THR A 60 8.50 18.63 19.77
N GLY A 61 7.79 17.51 19.70
CA GLY A 61 7.24 17.00 18.43
C GLY A 61 6.25 17.96 17.74
N ILE A 62 5.63 18.87 18.51
CA ILE A 62 4.74 19.91 17.95
C ILE A 62 5.58 20.97 17.22
N GLU A 63 6.75 21.32 17.72
CA GLU A 63 7.68 22.22 17.03
C GLU A 63 8.22 21.59 15.74
N LEU A 64 8.46 20.27 15.72
CA LEU A 64 8.80 19.53 14.50
C LEU A 64 7.70 19.72 13.43
N LEU A 65 6.44 19.58 13.80
CA LEU A 65 5.30 19.81 12.87
C LEU A 65 5.31 21.23 12.30
N GLY A 66 5.57 22.25 13.15
CA GLY A 66 5.69 23.64 12.71
C GLY A 66 6.82 23.83 11.69
N GLU A 67 7.98 23.21 11.92
CA GLU A 67 9.12 23.27 11.01
C GLU A 67 8.90 22.55 9.68
N VAL A 68 8.19 21.42 9.70
CA VAL A 68 7.75 20.71 8.49
C VAL A 68 6.79 21.59 7.67
N ALA A 69 5.84 22.25 8.33
CA ALA A 69 4.90 23.16 7.67
C ALA A 69 5.59 24.40 7.07
N LYS A 70 6.58 24.99 7.77
CA LYS A 70 7.39 26.11 7.24
C LYS A 70 8.15 25.74 5.97
N ARG A 71 8.53 24.48 5.80
CA ARG A 71 9.16 23.93 4.58
C ARG A 71 8.17 23.69 3.44
N GLY A 72 6.88 23.97 3.64
CA GLY A 72 5.81 23.71 2.67
C GLY A 72 5.49 22.23 2.51
N LEU A 73 6.00 21.36 3.38
CA LEU A 73 5.79 19.93 3.32
C LEU A 73 4.47 19.56 4.01
N LYS A 74 3.67 18.72 3.35
CA LYS A 74 2.39 18.21 3.86
C LYS A 74 2.54 16.74 4.26
N ILE A 75 3.45 16.47 5.19
CA ILE A 75 3.73 15.09 5.63
C ILE A 75 2.74 14.74 6.75
N PRO A 76 2.01 13.62 6.66
CA PRO A 76 1.21 13.13 7.77
C PRO A 76 2.06 12.80 8.99
N VAL A 77 1.55 13.10 10.18
CA VAL A 77 2.23 12.88 11.47
C VAL A 77 1.35 12.06 12.39
N ILE A 78 1.93 11.04 13.01
CA ILE A 78 1.33 10.28 14.10
C ILE A 78 2.11 10.62 15.36
N PHE A 79 1.46 11.27 16.31
CA PHE A 79 2.02 11.51 17.63
C PHE A 79 1.79 10.29 18.53
N VAL A 80 2.83 9.81 19.20
CA VAL A 80 2.75 8.72 20.17
C VAL A 80 3.34 9.23 21.48
N THR A 81 2.50 9.59 22.46
CA THR A 81 2.97 10.27 23.68
C THR A 81 2.29 9.76 24.94
N ALA A 82 2.98 9.81 26.08
CA ALA A 82 2.39 9.57 27.40
C ALA A 82 1.70 10.83 27.99
N TYR A 83 1.94 12.01 27.41
CA TYR A 83 1.52 13.31 27.97
C TYR A 83 0.40 13.98 27.17
N LEU A 84 -0.54 13.18 26.66
CA LEU A 84 -1.64 13.69 25.82
C LEU A 84 -2.47 14.77 26.53
N LYS A 85 -2.72 14.62 27.84
CA LYS A 85 -3.48 15.59 28.63
C LYS A 85 -2.80 16.96 28.75
N ALA A 86 -1.46 17.00 28.73
CA ALA A 86 -0.70 18.23 28.86
C ALA A 86 -0.63 19.00 27.53
N TYR A 87 -0.45 18.27 26.42
CA TYR A 87 -0.20 18.86 25.11
C TYR A 87 -1.41 18.85 24.16
N GLY A 88 -2.48 18.13 24.49
CA GLY A 88 -3.61 17.90 23.58
C GLY A 88 -4.30 19.16 23.06
N ALA A 89 -4.30 20.26 23.80
CA ALA A 89 -4.83 21.55 23.35
C ALA A 89 -3.93 22.26 22.31
N GLN A 90 -2.63 21.92 22.29
CA GLN A 90 -1.64 22.53 21.40
C GLN A 90 -1.51 21.77 20.07
N ILE A 91 -2.00 20.52 20.01
CA ILE A 91 -1.98 19.70 18.80
C ILE A 91 -3.07 20.20 17.83
N PRO A 92 -2.71 20.64 16.62
CA PRO A 92 -3.71 21.06 15.64
C PRO A 92 -4.63 19.90 15.26
N ARG A 93 -5.94 20.14 15.24
CA ARG A 93 -6.90 19.17 14.70
C ARG A 93 -6.88 19.23 13.18
N HIS A 94 -6.22 18.26 12.55
CA HIS A 94 -6.09 18.19 11.11
C HIS A 94 -6.13 16.72 10.66
N ALA A 95 -6.69 16.42 9.49
CA ALA A 95 -6.84 15.04 8.98
C ALA A 95 -5.50 14.30 8.82
N ASN A 96 -4.41 15.04 8.66
CA ASN A 96 -3.05 14.50 8.53
C ASN A 96 -2.33 14.31 9.87
N ILE A 97 -2.99 14.60 11.00
CA ILE A 97 -2.42 14.45 12.34
C ILE A 97 -3.25 13.43 13.10
N GLU A 98 -2.61 12.35 13.53
CA GLU A 98 -3.19 11.38 14.46
C GLU A 98 -2.44 11.43 15.78
N VAL A 99 -3.12 11.10 16.86
CA VAL A 99 -2.52 11.08 18.19
C VAL A 99 -2.89 9.79 18.90
N MET A 100 -1.90 9.13 19.47
CA MET A 100 -2.03 7.90 20.24
C MET A 100 -1.41 8.11 21.63
N GLU A 101 -2.14 7.68 22.66
CA GLU A 101 -1.69 7.77 24.05
C GLU A 101 -0.92 6.48 24.42
N LYS A 102 0.31 6.62 24.93
CA LYS A 102 1.11 5.49 25.44
C LYS A 102 0.41 4.91 26.69
N PRO A 103 0.35 3.57 26.86
CA PRO A 103 0.98 2.53 26.03
C PRO A 103 0.17 2.18 24.77
N VAL A 104 0.86 2.08 23.63
CA VAL A 104 0.25 1.70 22.34
C VAL A 104 0.81 0.35 21.89
N ALA A 105 -0.05 -0.57 21.47
CA ALA A 105 0.39 -1.85 20.92
C ALA A 105 1.05 -1.64 19.55
N LEU A 106 2.14 -2.38 19.29
CA LEU A 106 2.86 -2.29 18.01
C LEU A 106 1.94 -2.57 16.81
N GLU A 107 1.00 -3.49 16.93
CA GLU A 107 0.04 -3.81 15.86
C GLU A 107 -0.87 -2.63 15.50
N ASP A 108 -1.25 -1.80 16.47
CA ASP A 108 -2.06 -0.61 16.21
C ASP A 108 -1.25 0.46 15.49
N ILE A 109 0.02 0.63 15.87
CA ILE A 109 0.94 1.51 15.15
C ILE A 109 1.13 1.03 13.71
N ARG A 110 1.38 -0.28 13.51
CA ARG A 110 1.53 -0.87 12.17
C ARG A 110 0.29 -0.65 11.31
N ARG A 111 -0.91 -0.86 11.86
CA ARG A 111 -2.17 -0.63 11.17
C ARG A 111 -2.31 0.83 10.73
N MET A 112 -2.01 1.77 11.62
CA MET A 112 -2.09 3.20 11.31
C MET A 112 -1.06 3.64 10.27
N VAL A 113 0.17 3.13 10.38
CA VAL A 113 1.24 3.38 9.40
C VAL A 113 0.80 2.95 8.02
N LEU A 114 0.26 1.73 7.87
CA LEU A 114 -0.24 1.25 6.59
C LEU A 114 -1.41 2.08 6.06
N ALA A 115 -2.34 2.49 6.93
CA ALA A 115 -3.48 3.32 6.54
C ALA A 115 -3.03 4.70 6.02
N LYS A 116 -2.13 5.38 6.75
CA LYS A 116 -1.62 6.71 6.37
C LYS A 116 -0.70 6.67 5.16
N LEU A 117 0.16 5.64 5.04
CA LEU A 117 0.99 5.47 3.85
C LEU A 117 0.13 5.24 2.59
N LYS A 118 -0.93 4.43 2.67
CA LYS A 118 -1.89 4.27 1.56
C LYS A 118 -2.58 5.58 1.20
N GLN A 119 -3.00 6.39 2.19
CA GLN A 119 -3.59 7.71 1.93
C GLN A 119 -2.58 8.67 1.29
N SER A 120 -1.32 8.63 1.72
CA SER A 120 -0.24 9.44 1.14
C SER A 120 0.11 9.01 -0.28
N GLU A 121 0.00 7.71 -0.58
CA GLU A 121 0.15 7.16 -1.93
C GLU A 121 -0.99 7.67 -2.82
N VAL A 122 -2.25 7.60 -2.37
CA VAL A 122 -3.42 8.14 -3.09
C VAL A 122 -3.31 9.67 -3.31
N ALA A 123 -2.82 10.42 -2.32
CA ALA A 123 -2.62 11.87 -2.42
C ALA A 123 -1.40 12.27 -3.28
N ARG A 124 -0.43 11.38 -3.48
CA ARG A 124 0.71 11.58 -4.39
C ARG A 124 0.45 11.08 -5.80
N ASP A 125 -0.45 10.10 -5.93
CA ASP A 125 -0.89 9.55 -7.20
C ASP A 125 -1.98 10.38 -7.89
N THR A 126 -2.41 11.49 -7.29
CA THR A 126 -3.10 12.56 -8.03
C THR A 126 -2.05 13.32 -8.84
N ASN A 127 -1.59 12.64 -9.88
CA ASN A 127 -0.98 13.25 -11.03
C ASN A 127 -1.86 14.46 -11.44
N PRO A 128 -1.36 15.71 -11.47
CA PRO A 128 -2.17 16.86 -11.84
C PRO A 128 -2.65 16.78 -13.29
N PHE A 129 -2.05 15.86 -14.06
CA PHE A 129 -2.38 15.58 -15.44
C PHE A 129 -3.47 14.51 -15.54
N THR A 130 -4.55 14.89 -16.21
CA THR A 130 -5.64 14.02 -16.64
C THR A 130 -5.20 13.09 -17.78
N ALA A 131 -6.05 12.13 -18.13
CA ALA A 131 -5.82 11.31 -19.32
C ALA A 131 -5.71 12.16 -20.59
N VAL A 132 -6.49 13.24 -20.70
CA VAL A 132 -6.43 14.19 -21.82
C VAL A 132 -5.05 14.83 -21.95
N ASP A 133 -4.46 15.28 -20.84
CA ASP A 133 -3.15 15.94 -20.86
C ASP A 133 -2.06 15.01 -21.42
N PHE A 134 -2.05 13.74 -20.99
CA PHE A 134 -1.10 12.75 -21.52
C PHE A 134 -1.35 12.41 -22.97
N LEU A 135 -2.62 12.32 -23.38
CA LEU A 135 -2.99 12.10 -24.78
C LEU A 135 -2.46 13.24 -25.66
N GLN A 136 -2.71 14.50 -25.28
CA GLN A 136 -2.24 15.66 -26.02
C GLN A 136 -0.71 15.68 -26.16
N LEU A 137 0.02 15.44 -25.06
CA LEU A 137 1.48 15.36 -25.08
C LEU A 137 1.99 14.22 -25.99
N ALA A 138 1.32 13.06 -25.96
CA ALA A 138 1.68 11.92 -26.79
C ALA A 138 1.43 12.18 -28.28
N GLY A 139 0.30 12.82 -28.63
CA GLY A 139 -0.05 13.23 -29.98
C GLY A 139 0.97 14.23 -30.55
N MET A 140 1.18 15.36 -29.85
CA MET A 140 2.11 16.41 -30.26
C MET A 140 3.55 15.91 -30.38
N GLY A 141 3.99 15.08 -29.44
CA GLY A 141 5.34 14.53 -29.40
C GLY A 141 5.55 13.29 -30.26
N ARG A 142 4.51 12.82 -30.97
CA ARG A 142 4.49 11.54 -31.70
C ARG A 142 5.05 10.38 -30.88
N ARG A 143 4.74 10.36 -29.58
CA ARG A 143 5.27 9.37 -28.63
C ARG A 143 4.41 8.12 -28.64
N SER A 144 5.04 7.01 -28.25
CA SER A 144 4.36 5.74 -28.02
C SER A 144 4.26 5.52 -26.52
N VAL A 145 3.04 5.50 -25.98
CA VAL A 145 2.79 5.41 -24.54
C VAL A 145 1.57 4.53 -24.25
N LEU A 146 1.56 3.94 -23.06
CA LEU A 146 0.39 3.33 -22.45
C LEU A 146 -0.11 4.24 -21.33
N ILE A 147 -1.37 4.64 -21.42
CA ILE A 147 -2.06 5.43 -20.40
C ILE A 147 -2.98 4.47 -19.64
N GLU A 148 -2.72 4.24 -18.35
CA GLU A 148 -3.54 3.42 -17.46
C GLU A 148 -4.33 4.36 -16.53
N SER A 149 -5.66 4.25 -16.54
CA SER A 149 -6.55 4.92 -15.60
C SER A 149 -7.09 3.89 -14.61
N THR A 150 -6.94 4.15 -13.31
CA THR A 150 -7.44 3.28 -12.22
C THR A 150 -8.46 4.05 -11.37
N TRP A 151 -9.66 3.51 -11.23
CA TRP A 151 -10.72 4.13 -10.41
C TRP A 151 -10.61 3.70 -8.94
N PRO A 152 -11.21 4.44 -7.99
CA PRO A 152 -11.18 4.11 -6.56
C PRO A 152 -11.75 2.71 -6.22
N ASN A 153 -12.67 2.21 -7.05
CA ASN A 153 -13.26 0.88 -6.92
C ASN A 153 -12.33 -0.25 -7.43
N GLY A 154 -11.13 0.07 -7.90
CA GLY A 154 -10.16 -0.89 -8.42
C GLY A 154 -10.34 -1.24 -9.91
N ALA A 155 -11.36 -0.70 -10.59
CA ALA A 155 -11.50 -0.84 -12.03
C ALA A 155 -10.29 -0.21 -12.75
N LYS A 156 -9.96 -0.75 -13.91
CA LYS A 156 -8.84 -0.29 -14.74
C LYS A 156 -9.25 -0.11 -16.19
N GLY A 157 -8.66 0.89 -16.81
CA GLY A 157 -8.86 1.25 -18.20
C GLY A 157 -7.54 1.63 -18.83
N THR A 158 -7.37 1.30 -20.10
CA THR A 158 -6.12 1.53 -20.82
C THR A 158 -6.38 2.24 -22.13
N ILE A 159 -5.50 3.18 -22.47
CA ILE A 159 -5.39 3.75 -23.82
C ILE A 159 -3.96 3.57 -24.28
N THR A 160 -3.79 2.92 -25.43
CA THR A 160 -2.49 2.71 -26.05
C THR A 160 -2.32 3.71 -27.19
N VAL A 161 -1.21 4.43 -27.18
CA VAL A 161 -0.82 5.37 -28.23
C VAL A 161 0.48 4.87 -28.86
N GLN A 162 0.56 4.85 -30.18
CA GLN A 162 1.76 4.51 -30.92
C GLN A 162 2.08 5.59 -31.95
N GLY A 163 3.27 6.19 -31.87
CA GLY A 163 3.71 7.22 -32.80
C GLY A 163 2.80 8.45 -32.85
N GLY A 164 2.13 8.79 -31.74
CA GLY A 164 1.15 9.87 -31.64
C GLY A 164 -0.26 9.55 -32.14
N GLN A 165 -0.54 8.30 -32.52
CA GLN A 165 -1.88 7.85 -32.92
C GLN A 165 -2.46 6.92 -31.86
N VAL A 166 -3.77 7.02 -31.61
CA VAL A 166 -4.43 6.10 -30.70
C VAL A 166 -4.55 4.74 -31.39
N TRP A 167 -4.07 3.70 -30.71
CA TRP A 167 -3.99 2.35 -31.24
C TRP A 167 -5.16 1.48 -30.76
N ASP A 168 -5.42 1.50 -29.44
CA ASP A 168 -6.48 0.74 -28.79
C ASP A 168 -6.89 1.41 -27.47
N ALA A 169 -8.15 1.23 -27.07
CA ALA A 169 -8.66 1.69 -25.78
C ALA A 169 -9.64 0.67 -25.20
N ARG A 170 -9.54 0.39 -23.89
CA ARG A 170 -10.36 -0.62 -23.21
C ARG A 170 -10.67 -0.24 -21.76
N VAL A 171 -11.91 -0.44 -21.32
CA VAL A 171 -12.31 -0.33 -19.90
C VAL A 171 -13.49 -1.25 -19.63
N GLY A 172 -13.33 -2.19 -18.70
CA GLY A 172 -14.34 -3.21 -18.43
C GLY A 172 -14.76 -3.95 -19.70
N ARG A 173 -16.04 -3.83 -20.08
CA ARG A 173 -16.61 -4.42 -21.31
C ARG A 173 -16.48 -3.54 -22.57
N PHE A 174 -16.11 -2.27 -22.40
CA PHE A 174 -16.07 -1.31 -23.50
C PHE A 174 -14.71 -1.39 -24.19
N ALA A 175 -14.70 -1.21 -25.52
CA ALA A 175 -13.49 -1.14 -26.34
C ALA A 175 -13.62 -0.08 -27.45
N GLY A 176 -12.51 0.36 -28.01
CA GLY A 176 -12.49 1.34 -29.11
C GLY A 176 -12.90 2.73 -28.66
N GLU A 177 -13.65 3.47 -29.50
CA GLU A 177 -13.98 4.88 -29.26
C GLU A 177 -14.82 5.10 -28.01
N GLU A 178 -15.69 4.14 -27.67
CA GLU A 178 -16.53 4.21 -26.47
C GLU A 178 -15.67 4.11 -25.20
N ALA A 179 -14.71 3.17 -25.17
CA ALA A 179 -13.75 3.07 -24.07
C ALA A 179 -12.86 4.31 -24.00
N PHE A 180 -12.36 4.78 -25.14
CA PHE A 180 -11.54 5.98 -25.22
C PHE A 180 -12.27 7.18 -24.60
N THR A 181 -13.53 7.41 -25.00
CA THR A 181 -14.35 8.52 -24.51
C THR A 181 -14.55 8.44 -23.00
N LYS A 182 -14.90 7.26 -22.48
CA LYS A 182 -15.09 7.05 -21.03
C LYS A 182 -13.81 7.27 -20.22
N ILE A 183 -12.65 6.82 -20.73
CA ILE A 183 -11.36 6.95 -20.03
C ILE A 183 -10.84 8.40 -20.11
N ALA A 184 -10.88 9.03 -21.28
CA ALA A 184 -10.30 10.35 -21.51
C ALA A 184 -10.92 11.42 -20.60
N TRP A 185 -12.24 11.35 -20.39
CA TRP A 185 -12.99 12.35 -19.62
C TRP A 185 -13.33 11.91 -18.19
N ALA A 186 -12.82 10.75 -17.75
CA ALA A 186 -13.05 10.23 -16.40
C ALA A 186 -12.54 11.19 -15.33
N GLN A 187 -13.33 11.37 -14.27
CA GLN A 187 -12.95 12.16 -13.10
C GLN A 187 -12.63 11.23 -11.93
N GLY A 188 -11.79 11.70 -10.99
CA GLY A 188 -11.48 10.93 -9.78
C GLY A 188 -10.71 9.62 -9.99
N CYS A 189 -10.24 9.33 -11.21
CA CYS A 189 -9.37 8.19 -11.50
C CYS A 189 -7.89 8.57 -11.44
N ARG A 190 -7.05 7.65 -10.95
CA ARG A 190 -5.60 7.75 -10.98
C ARG A 190 -5.08 7.45 -12.38
N VAL A 191 -4.31 8.37 -12.97
CA VAL A 191 -3.76 8.21 -14.33
C VAL A 191 -2.24 8.04 -14.30
N ARG A 192 -1.76 6.96 -14.92
CA ARG A 192 -0.33 6.68 -15.14
C ARG A 192 -0.02 6.64 -16.62
N CYS A 193 1.06 7.29 -17.03
CA CYS A 193 1.56 7.25 -18.40
C CYS A 193 2.93 6.55 -18.41
N MET A 194 3.08 5.54 -19.25
CA MET A 194 4.29 4.72 -19.36
C MET A 194 4.75 4.67 -20.81
N SER A 195 6.06 4.62 -21.05
CA SER A 195 6.59 4.40 -22.40
C SER A 195 6.14 3.01 -22.90
N LEU A 196 5.70 2.94 -24.15
CA LEU A 196 5.32 1.67 -24.75
C LEU A 196 6.59 0.86 -25.08
N THR A 197 6.81 -0.23 -24.37
CA THR A 197 7.99 -1.11 -24.53
C THR A 197 7.70 -2.32 -25.42
N GLU A 198 6.44 -2.75 -25.50
CA GLU A 198 6.00 -3.89 -26.30
C GLU A 198 5.18 -3.41 -27.50
N PRO A 199 5.25 -4.09 -28.66
CA PRO A 199 4.40 -3.77 -29.79
C PRO A 199 2.93 -3.91 -29.36
N PRO A 200 2.09 -2.90 -29.64
CA PRO A 200 0.72 -2.94 -29.18
C PRO A 200 -0.03 -4.05 -29.92
N GLY A 201 -1.03 -4.64 -29.25
CA GLY A 201 -1.84 -5.74 -29.78
C GLY A 201 -2.69 -5.34 -30.99
N THR A 202 -3.88 -5.91 -31.15
CA THR A 202 -4.75 -5.57 -32.29
C THR A 202 -5.11 -4.09 -32.28
N ARG A 203 -4.84 -3.40 -33.41
CA ARG A 203 -5.27 -2.02 -33.62
C ARG A 203 -6.78 -1.96 -33.78
N THR A 204 -7.45 -1.16 -32.95
CA THR A 204 -8.91 -0.95 -33.01
C THR A 204 -9.27 0.48 -33.39
N LEU A 205 -8.33 1.42 -33.27
CA LEU A 205 -8.52 2.83 -33.54
C LEU A 205 -7.52 3.32 -34.60
N HIS A 206 -7.99 4.16 -35.52
CA HIS A 206 -7.21 4.61 -36.67
C HIS A 206 -6.99 6.13 -36.74
N ASP A 207 -7.61 6.87 -35.82
CA ASP A 207 -7.60 8.32 -35.82
C ASP A 207 -6.43 8.92 -35.04
N SER A 208 -6.19 10.22 -35.28
CA SER A 208 -5.28 11.00 -34.45
C SER A 208 -5.87 11.21 -33.06
N VAL A 209 -4.99 11.47 -32.08
CA VAL A 209 -5.41 11.79 -30.73
C VAL A 209 -6.36 12.99 -30.70
N GLU A 210 -6.03 14.05 -31.43
CA GLU A 210 -6.83 15.28 -31.49
C GLU A 210 -8.22 15.02 -32.08
N GLY A 211 -8.29 14.24 -33.17
CA GLY A 211 -9.54 13.89 -33.82
C GLY A 211 -10.48 13.07 -32.93
N LEU A 212 -9.92 12.16 -32.13
CA LEU A 212 -10.69 11.39 -31.16
C LEU A 212 -11.12 12.26 -29.97
N LEU A 213 -10.23 13.08 -29.41
CA LEU A 213 -10.57 13.98 -28.30
C LEU A 213 -11.72 14.93 -28.67
N MET A 214 -11.70 15.50 -29.88
CA MET A 214 -12.76 16.40 -30.35
C MET A 214 -14.12 15.69 -30.48
N ARG A 215 -14.15 14.49 -31.08
CA ARG A 215 -15.38 13.70 -31.20
C ARG A 215 -15.90 13.23 -29.84
N SER A 216 -15.01 12.81 -28.96
CA SER A 216 -15.35 12.41 -27.59
C SER A 216 -15.92 13.57 -26.78
N ALA A 217 -15.39 14.80 -26.95
CA ALA A 217 -15.95 15.99 -26.31
C ALA A 217 -17.39 16.24 -26.77
N GLN A 218 -17.63 16.16 -28.08
CA GLN A 218 -18.97 16.33 -28.64
C GLN A 218 -19.96 15.28 -28.09
N ALA A 219 -19.54 14.00 -28.06
CA ALA A 219 -20.38 12.92 -27.52
C ALA A 219 -20.71 13.10 -26.03
N MET A 220 -19.77 13.63 -25.23
CA MET A 220 -20.03 13.92 -23.81
C MET A 220 -21.00 15.10 -23.61
N ASP A 221 -20.88 16.16 -24.42
CA ASP A 221 -21.80 17.29 -24.39
C ASP A 221 -23.23 16.91 -24.82
N GLU A 222 -23.36 16.01 -25.80
CA GLU A 222 -24.64 15.45 -26.23
C GLU A 222 -25.28 14.59 -25.12
N ASN A 223 -24.51 13.67 -24.51
CA ASN A 223 -25.01 12.86 -23.39
C ASN A 223 -25.40 13.70 -22.16
N ALA A 224 -24.67 14.77 -21.87
CA ALA A 224 -24.98 15.68 -20.76
C ALA A 224 -26.30 16.46 -21.00
N ARG A 225 -26.65 16.74 -22.26
CA ARG A 225 -27.91 17.41 -22.64
C ARG A 225 -29.12 16.47 -22.62
N ASP A 226 -28.92 15.19 -22.92
CA ASP A 226 -29.99 14.18 -22.96
C ASP A 226 -30.33 13.61 -21.57
N GLY A 227 -29.67 14.07 -20.50
CA GLY A 227 -29.93 13.63 -19.12
C GLY A 227 -29.55 12.18 -18.85
N ILE A 228 -28.77 11.56 -19.74
CA ILE A 228 -28.34 10.17 -19.64
C ILE A 228 -27.02 10.12 -18.87
N GLY A 229 -27.05 10.18 -17.53
CA GLY A 229 -25.96 9.75 -16.62
C GLY A 229 -24.58 10.42 -16.78
N SER A 230 -23.89 10.68 -15.68
CA SER A 230 -22.47 11.01 -15.76
C SER A 230 -21.66 9.82 -16.33
N ALA A 231 -20.46 10.06 -16.88
CA ALA A 231 -19.58 8.98 -17.31
C ALA A 231 -19.32 7.94 -16.18
N ASP A 232 -19.42 8.38 -14.92
CA ASP A 232 -19.34 7.57 -13.71
C ASP A 232 -20.59 6.68 -13.50
N ASP A 233 -21.81 7.16 -13.81
CA ASP A 233 -23.06 6.37 -13.70
C ASP A 233 -23.05 5.14 -14.63
N PHE A 234 -22.51 5.29 -15.84
CA PHE A 234 -22.42 4.16 -16.79
C PHE A 234 -21.35 3.12 -16.38
N LEU A 235 -20.34 3.54 -15.62
CA LEU A 235 -19.31 2.65 -15.07
C LEU A 235 -19.86 1.86 -13.87
N GLU A 236 -20.68 2.47 -13.00
CA GLU A 236 -21.40 1.75 -11.95
C GLU A 236 -22.38 0.69 -12.50
N GLU A 237 -23.13 1.02 -13.56
CA GLU A 237 -24.08 0.11 -14.23
C GLU A 237 -23.34 -1.07 -14.90
N ALA A 238 -22.25 -0.80 -15.62
CA ALA A 238 -21.48 -1.82 -16.32
C ALA A 238 -20.76 -2.80 -15.36
N VAL A 239 -20.31 -2.32 -14.20
CA VAL A 239 -19.68 -3.15 -13.14
C VAL A 239 -20.73 -3.96 -12.37
N ARG A 240 -21.93 -3.41 -12.11
CA ARG A 240 -23.07 -4.18 -11.55
C ARG A 240 -23.49 -5.34 -12.45
N LEU A 241 -23.44 -5.16 -13.76
CA LEU A 241 -23.85 -6.17 -14.73
C LEU A 241 -22.74 -7.21 -15.02
N SER A 242 -21.46 -6.86 -14.86
CA SER A 242 -20.34 -7.82 -14.96
C SER A 242 -20.15 -8.68 -13.70
N SER A 243 -20.77 -8.30 -12.59
CA SER A 243 -20.79 -9.06 -11.32
C SER A 243 -22.03 -9.94 -11.16
N ARG A 244 -22.91 -9.98 -12.18
CA ARG A 244 -23.99 -10.98 -12.25
C ARG A 244 -23.40 -12.31 -12.73
N PRO A 245 -23.54 -13.42 -11.97
CA PRO A 245 -23.19 -14.73 -12.47
C PRO A 245 -24.06 -15.02 -13.72
N PRO A 246 -23.50 -15.64 -14.77
CA PRO A 246 -24.29 -15.99 -15.96
C PRO A 246 -25.47 -16.90 -15.55
N PRO A 247 -26.63 -16.79 -16.22
CA PRO A 247 -27.78 -17.62 -15.89
C PRO A 247 -27.39 -19.09 -16.07
N ALA A 248 -27.66 -19.89 -15.03
CA ALA A 248 -27.33 -21.31 -14.98
C ALA A 248 -27.91 -22.04 -16.20
N GLN A 249 -27.02 -22.49 -17.09
CA GLN A 249 -27.37 -23.49 -18.09
C GLN A 249 -27.07 -24.86 -17.48
N ASN A 250 -28.15 -25.61 -17.24
CA ASN A 250 -28.14 -27.02 -16.92
C ASN A 250 -27.40 -27.78 -18.03
N THR A 251 -26.27 -28.38 -17.70
CA THR A 251 -25.84 -29.64 -18.31
C THR A 251 -25.09 -30.48 -17.29
N VAL A 252 -25.31 -31.76 -17.43
CA VAL A 252 -25.19 -32.86 -16.48
C VAL A 252 -23.73 -33.29 -16.31
N ASP A 253 -23.44 -33.86 -15.14
CA ASP A 253 -22.31 -34.75 -14.80
C ASP A 253 -21.19 -34.90 -15.83
N GLU A 254 -19.97 -34.53 -15.45
CA GLU A 254 -18.85 -35.47 -15.52
C GLU A 254 -17.69 -35.03 -14.62
N ALA A 255 -17.32 -35.94 -13.73
CA ALA A 255 -16.32 -35.81 -12.71
C ALA A 255 -14.89 -35.73 -13.26
N SER A 256 -13.99 -35.34 -12.36
CA SER A 256 -12.52 -35.50 -12.41
C SER A 256 -11.73 -34.40 -13.14
N ARG A 257 -11.24 -33.43 -12.34
CA ARG A 257 -9.88 -32.90 -12.43
C ARG A 257 -9.53 -32.12 -11.15
N LEU A 258 -9.00 -32.89 -10.21
CA LEU A 258 -7.94 -32.58 -9.24
C LEU A 258 -7.93 -31.13 -8.69
N GLU A 259 -8.54 -30.95 -7.52
CA GLU A 259 -8.18 -29.87 -6.60
C GLU A 259 -6.73 -30.09 -6.12
N GLU A 260 -5.87 -29.11 -6.35
CA GLU A 260 -4.60 -29.02 -5.64
C GLU A 260 -4.89 -28.75 -4.15
N PRO A 261 -4.32 -29.53 -3.21
CA PRO A 261 -4.63 -29.38 -1.80
C PRO A 261 -4.09 -28.06 -1.27
N ARG A 262 -4.94 -27.29 -0.57
CA ARG A 262 -4.50 -26.19 0.30
C ARG A 262 -3.51 -26.75 1.35
N PRO A 263 -2.44 -26.04 1.72
CA PRO A 263 -1.52 -26.53 2.74
C PRO A 263 -2.27 -26.66 4.07
N VAL A 264 -2.29 -27.87 4.61
CA VAL A 264 -2.82 -28.15 5.94
C VAL A 264 -1.82 -27.57 6.93
N VAL A 265 -2.18 -26.44 7.54
CA VAL A 265 -1.40 -25.82 8.61
C VAL A 265 -1.60 -26.70 9.84
N ASP A 266 -0.53 -27.32 10.33
CA ASP A 266 -0.61 -28.22 11.47
C ASP A 266 -0.80 -27.39 12.75
N GLU A 267 -2.05 -27.27 13.23
CA GLU A 267 -2.40 -26.45 14.41
C GLU A 267 -1.58 -26.83 15.66
N ALA A 268 -1.10 -28.08 15.73
CA ALA A 268 -0.23 -28.53 16.81
C ALA A 268 1.17 -27.89 16.72
N PHE A 269 1.70 -27.68 15.52
CA PHE A 269 3.00 -27.04 15.30
C PHE A 269 2.99 -25.58 15.76
N GLU A 270 2.02 -24.80 15.29
CA GLU A 270 1.90 -23.37 15.61
C GLU A 270 1.74 -23.16 17.12
N ARG A 271 0.96 -24.01 17.80
CA ARG A 271 0.80 -23.93 19.26
C ARG A 271 2.10 -24.13 20.03
N HIS A 272 2.91 -25.12 19.64
CA HIS A 272 4.21 -25.38 20.28
C HIS A 272 5.24 -24.30 19.93
N LEU A 273 5.21 -23.76 18.71
CA LEU A 273 6.07 -22.65 18.31
C LEU A 273 5.79 -21.39 19.13
N ASP A 274 4.52 -21.01 19.26
CA ASP A 274 4.10 -19.83 20.03
C ASP A 274 4.41 -19.98 21.53
N ALA A 275 4.17 -21.17 22.10
CA ALA A 275 4.50 -21.46 23.49
C ALA A 275 6.02 -21.38 23.76
N GLY A 276 6.84 -21.92 22.85
CA GLY A 276 8.30 -21.84 22.95
C GLY A 276 8.83 -20.41 22.87
N VAL A 277 8.25 -19.58 22.00
CA VAL A 277 8.61 -18.16 21.89
C VAL A 277 8.19 -17.39 23.15
N ALA A 278 6.99 -17.63 23.70
CA ALA A 278 6.53 -17.00 24.93
C ALA A 278 7.43 -17.34 26.14
N ALA A 279 7.92 -18.58 26.22
CA ALA A 279 8.84 -19.02 27.25
C ALA A 279 10.22 -18.33 27.15
N LEU A 280 10.75 -18.12 25.92
CA LEU A 280 11.98 -17.34 25.69
C LEU A 280 11.86 -15.89 26.20
N LEU A 281 10.72 -15.24 25.95
CA LEU A 281 10.45 -13.87 26.40
C LEU A 281 10.39 -13.76 27.93
N SER A 282 9.89 -14.81 28.58
CA SER A 282 9.80 -14.90 30.04
C SER A 282 11.09 -15.40 30.71
N LYS A 283 12.15 -15.64 29.92
CA LYS A 283 13.44 -16.21 30.34
C LYS A 283 13.33 -17.62 30.95
N ASP A 284 12.26 -18.35 30.65
CA ASP A 284 12.13 -19.75 31.00
C ASP A 284 12.69 -20.62 29.86
N TYR A 285 14.02 -20.75 29.85
CA TYR A 285 14.74 -21.43 28.77
C TYR A 285 14.53 -22.95 28.74
N ALA A 286 14.17 -23.55 29.89
CA ALA A 286 13.86 -24.98 29.97
C ALA A 286 12.48 -25.29 29.36
N ALA A 287 11.47 -24.46 29.65
CA ALA A 287 10.17 -24.58 29.00
C ALA A 287 10.27 -24.28 27.48
N ALA A 288 11.04 -23.25 27.10
CA ALA A 288 11.28 -22.94 25.70
C ALA A 288 11.90 -24.12 24.94
N TRP A 289 12.88 -24.79 25.55
CA TRP A 289 13.50 -25.98 24.97
C TRP A 289 12.48 -27.10 24.71
N ALA A 290 11.66 -27.44 25.71
CA ALA A 290 10.68 -28.51 25.60
C ALA A 290 9.64 -28.25 24.49
N GLU A 291 9.15 -27.01 24.39
CA GLU A 291 8.17 -26.60 23.38
C GLU A 291 8.76 -26.61 21.96
N PHE A 292 10.02 -26.18 21.78
CA PHE A 292 10.65 -26.26 20.46
C PHE A 292 11.00 -27.70 20.06
N VAL A 293 11.34 -28.59 21.00
CA VAL A 293 11.49 -30.03 20.69
C VAL A 293 10.14 -30.64 20.27
N ALA A 294 9.04 -30.24 20.92
CA ALA A 294 7.70 -30.67 20.53
C ALA A 294 7.30 -30.13 19.14
N ALA A 295 7.62 -28.87 18.83
CA ALA A 295 7.38 -28.29 17.50
C ALA A 295 8.20 -28.99 16.41
N ASP A 296 9.47 -29.34 16.67
CA ASP A 296 10.31 -30.08 15.73
C ASP A 296 9.81 -31.52 15.53
N ALA A 297 9.19 -32.14 16.53
CA ALA A 297 8.57 -33.45 16.39
C ALA A 297 7.32 -33.44 15.48
N VAL A 298 6.56 -32.33 15.47
CA VAL A 298 5.37 -32.15 14.60
C VAL A 298 5.77 -31.78 13.18
N THR A 299 6.75 -30.89 13.01
CA THR A 299 7.26 -30.50 11.68
C THR A 299 8.79 -30.52 11.66
N PRO A 300 9.39 -31.70 11.47
CA PRO A 300 10.84 -31.86 11.48
C PRO A 300 11.53 -31.00 10.42
N GLY A 301 12.62 -30.34 10.79
CA GLY A 301 13.44 -29.57 9.84
C GLY A 301 12.93 -28.17 9.55
N ASN A 302 11.98 -27.66 10.35
CA ASN A 302 11.61 -26.24 10.29
C ASN A 302 12.80 -25.36 10.69
N ALA A 303 13.23 -24.47 9.77
CA ALA A 303 14.42 -23.64 9.96
C ALA A 303 14.36 -22.75 11.20
N THR A 304 13.16 -22.27 11.57
CA THR A 304 12.96 -21.39 12.73
C THR A 304 13.13 -22.17 14.04
N VAL A 305 12.55 -23.37 14.13
CA VAL A 305 12.67 -24.23 15.31
C VAL A 305 14.10 -24.72 15.49
N ALA A 306 14.76 -25.15 14.41
CA ALA A 306 16.16 -25.58 14.42
C ALA A 306 17.11 -24.47 14.89
N ALA A 307 16.91 -23.23 14.43
CA ALA A 307 17.71 -22.08 14.86
C ALA A 307 17.51 -21.75 16.35
N ASN A 308 16.28 -21.86 16.86
CA ASN A 308 16.00 -21.62 18.28
C ASN A 308 16.58 -22.71 19.18
N LEU A 309 16.50 -23.99 18.78
CA LEU A 309 17.15 -25.09 19.49
C LEU A 309 18.68 -24.96 19.48
N ALA A 310 19.29 -24.56 18.36
CA ALA A 310 20.73 -24.32 18.30
C ALA A 310 21.17 -23.21 19.27
N ARG A 311 20.42 -22.11 19.32
CA ARG A 311 20.70 -20.99 20.24
C ARG A 311 20.52 -21.36 21.70
N LEU A 312 19.53 -22.21 22.02
CA LEU A 312 19.35 -22.73 23.38
C LEU A 312 20.48 -23.69 23.79
N ARG A 313 21.01 -24.49 22.84
CA ARG A 313 22.22 -25.30 23.08
C ARG A 313 23.44 -24.46 23.39
N GLU A 314 23.64 -23.35 22.67
CA GLU A 314 24.72 -22.40 22.97
C GLU A 314 24.60 -21.79 24.37
N LEU A 315 23.39 -21.69 24.91
CA LEU A 315 23.10 -21.24 26.27
C LEU A 315 23.17 -22.35 27.33
N GLY A 316 23.57 -23.58 26.95
CA GLY A 316 23.71 -24.73 27.85
C GLY A 316 22.43 -25.53 28.09
N PHE A 317 21.39 -25.36 27.26
CA PHE A 317 20.13 -26.09 27.37
C PHE A 317 20.01 -27.14 26.25
N GLY A 318 19.74 -28.39 26.63
CA GLY A 318 19.62 -29.54 25.73
C GLY A 318 20.45 -30.74 26.21
N PRO A 319 20.34 -31.92 25.57
CA PRO A 319 21.14 -33.07 25.97
C PRO A 319 22.61 -32.77 25.71
N GLU A 320 23.40 -32.69 26.78
CA GLU A 320 24.85 -32.73 26.69
C GLU A 320 25.25 -34.08 26.09
N GLY A 321 26.12 -34.07 25.09
CA GLY A 321 26.54 -35.29 24.41
C GLY A 321 27.04 -36.36 25.39
N GLY A 322 26.39 -37.51 25.34
CA GLY A 322 26.83 -38.75 25.96
C GLY A 322 26.33 -39.92 25.13
N ASP A 323 27.27 -40.52 24.39
CA ASP A 323 27.33 -41.85 23.75
C ASP A 323 26.05 -42.53 23.22
#